data_AF-A0A0B8PDI7-F1
#
_entry.id   AF-A0A0B8PDI7-F1
#
_cell.length_a   1.000
_cell.length_b   1.000
_cell.length_c   1.000
_cell.angle_alpha   90.00
_cell.angle_beta   90.00
_cell.angle_gamma   90.00
#
_symmetry.space_group_name_H-M   'P 1'
#
loop_
_entity.id
_entity.type
_entity.pdbx_description
1 polymer ?
#
loop_
_entity_poly.entity_id
_entity_poly.type
_entity_poly.pdbx_seq_one_letter_code
_entity_poly.pdbx_strand_id
1 'polypeptide(L)'
;MSAIEQHSSEEHVLSPQVDAPPIVSSMEELQIPGAVVENLVLKHLSAFPKSDILHLAQMMGIVTHLIENVLADLRKKALVEVYQPSSQSLFSESAKSHVRYALSEQGMYQADVAFKKDAYIGPVPVALSVYNEMVEKQDLRAQLIRRPDVERALSDVYGASRLIPVLGPAINSGRALLLYGHAGTGKSFVAARILNALNTSVYVPHAVLRQAT
;
A
#
# COMPACT_ATOMS: atom_id res chain seq x y z
N MET A 1 -40.68 -6.52 28.70
CA MET A 1 -39.74 -7.58 28.25
C MET A 1 -39.65 -7.49 26.74
N SER A 2 -38.95 -6.47 26.23
CA SER A 2 -38.74 -6.25 24.79
C SER A 2 -37.28 -6.55 24.48
N ALA A 3 -37.03 -7.67 23.82
CA ALA A 3 -35.72 -8.03 23.33
C ALA A 3 -35.37 -7.08 22.17
N ILE A 4 -34.41 -6.21 22.42
CA ILE A 4 -33.66 -5.54 21.36
C ILE A 4 -32.80 -6.65 20.75
N GLU A 5 -33.22 -7.17 19.60
CA GLU A 5 -32.42 -8.10 18.81
C GLU A 5 -31.11 -7.41 18.44
N GLN A 6 -30.04 -7.93 19.04
CA GLN A 6 -28.67 -7.60 18.72
C GLN A 6 -28.42 -8.00 17.26
N HIS A 7 -28.44 -7.04 16.34
CA HIS A 7 -27.73 -7.18 15.08
C HIS A 7 -26.23 -7.18 15.40
N SER A 8 -25.69 -8.35 15.75
CA SER A 8 -24.25 -8.54 15.78
C SER A 8 -23.77 -8.53 14.33
N SER A 9 -23.30 -7.39 13.87
CA SER A 9 -22.48 -7.29 12.67
C SER A 9 -21.20 -8.08 12.90
N GLU A 10 -21.20 -9.36 12.54
CA GLU A 10 -19.96 -10.12 12.35
C GLU A 10 -19.11 -9.32 11.36
N GLU A 11 -17.98 -8.80 11.82
CA GLU A 11 -17.01 -8.15 10.93
C GLU A 11 -16.61 -9.17 9.88
N HIS A 12 -17.07 -8.94 8.66
CA HIS A 12 -16.77 -9.80 7.54
C HIS A 12 -15.29 -9.64 7.17
N VAL A 13 -14.41 -10.42 7.81
CA VAL A 13 -12.97 -10.39 7.53
C VAL A 13 -12.74 -10.83 6.07
N LEU A 14 -12.28 -9.91 5.24
CA LEU A 14 -11.94 -10.18 3.85
C LEU A 14 -10.60 -10.92 3.81
N SER A 15 -10.55 -12.05 3.11
CA SER A 15 -9.31 -12.81 2.90
C SER A 15 -8.75 -12.54 1.50
N PRO A 16 -7.47 -12.15 1.37
CA PRO A 16 -6.82 -12.05 0.07
C PRO A 16 -6.80 -13.42 -0.64
N GLN A 17 -6.99 -13.43 -1.95
CA GLN A 17 -6.89 -14.65 -2.77
C GLN A 17 -5.43 -15.10 -3.02
N VAL A 18 -4.47 -14.25 -2.68
CA VAL A 18 -3.05 -14.45 -2.94
C VAL A 18 -2.23 -14.23 -1.68
N ASP A 19 -1.06 -14.83 -1.64
CA ASP A 19 -0.10 -14.61 -0.56
C ASP A 19 0.34 -13.15 -0.49
N ALA A 20 0.71 -12.72 0.71
CA ALA A 20 1.26 -11.39 0.92
C ALA A 20 2.53 -11.19 0.11
N PRO A 21 2.76 -9.98 -0.42
CA PRO A 21 4.02 -9.67 -1.11
C PRO A 21 5.21 -9.92 -0.16
N PRO A 22 6.30 -10.52 -0.65
CA PRO A 22 7.44 -10.86 0.18
C PRO A 22 8.14 -9.60 0.70
N ILE A 23 8.78 -9.73 1.86
CA ILE A 23 9.60 -8.66 2.42
C ILE A 23 10.89 -8.59 1.61
N VAL A 24 11.14 -7.44 1.00
CA VAL A 24 12.35 -7.19 0.21
C VAL A 24 13.53 -6.87 1.12
N SER A 25 14.67 -7.50 0.84
CA SER A 25 15.88 -7.39 1.66
C SER A 25 17.12 -6.84 0.93
N SER A 26 17.02 -6.54 -0.36
CA SER A 26 18.10 -5.94 -1.16
C SER A 26 17.58 -4.78 -2.03
N MET A 27 18.49 -3.90 -2.50
CA MET A 27 18.11 -2.82 -3.41
C MET A 27 17.72 -3.36 -4.79
N GLU A 28 18.35 -4.45 -5.20
CA GLU A 28 18.13 -5.14 -6.46
C GLU A 28 16.72 -5.76 -6.50
N GLU A 29 16.28 -6.38 -5.40
CA GLU A 29 14.93 -6.94 -5.26
C GLU A 29 13.82 -5.89 -5.30
N LEU A 30 14.09 -4.63 -4.95
CA LEU A 30 13.09 -3.56 -5.06
C LEU A 30 12.73 -3.29 -6.53
N GLN A 31 13.60 -3.66 -7.48
CA GLN A 31 13.43 -3.45 -8.92
C GLN A 31 13.14 -2.00 -9.31
N ILE A 32 13.65 -1.04 -8.53
CA ILE A 32 13.58 0.39 -8.79
C ILE A 32 14.98 1.00 -8.79
N PRO A 33 15.20 2.11 -9.54
CA PRO A 33 16.50 2.77 -9.53
C PRO A 33 16.86 3.30 -8.14
N GLY A 34 18.08 3.04 -7.67
CA GLY A 34 18.55 3.51 -6.36
C GLY A 34 18.43 5.03 -6.16
N ALA A 35 18.56 5.81 -7.24
CA ALA A 35 18.34 7.25 -7.21
C ALA A 35 16.92 7.66 -6.76
N VAL A 36 15.90 6.84 -7.03
CA VAL A 36 14.53 7.06 -6.53
C VAL A 36 14.49 6.92 -5.02
N VAL A 37 15.14 5.90 -4.48
CA VAL A 37 15.22 5.65 -3.03
C VAL A 37 16.03 6.74 -2.33
N GLU A 38 17.18 7.12 -2.89
CA GLU A 38 18.00 8.24 -2.40
C GLU A 38 17.19 9.55 -2.35
N ASN A 39 16.53 9.90 -3.46
CA ASN A 39 15.68 11.09 -3.53
C ASN A 39 14.55 11.03 -2.49
N LEU A 40 13.95 9.86 -2.26
CA LEU A 40 12.89 9.68 -1.29
C LEU A 40 13.40 9.87 0.15
N VAL A 41 14.59 9.36 0.49
CA VAL A 41 15.25 9.63 1.79
C VAL A 41 15.50 11.13 1.96
N LEU A 42 16.01 11.81 0.93
CA LEU A 42 16.24 13.27 0.98
C LEU A 42 14.93 14.03 1.24
N LYS A 43 13.84 13.67 0.53
CA LYS A 43 12.52 14.28 0.73
C LYS A 43 11.98 14.05 2.14
N HIS A 44 12.09 12.83 2.66
CA HIS A 44 11.69 12.50 4.03
C HIS A 44 12.49 13.29 5.07
N LEU A 45 13.81 13.40 4.92
CA LEU A 45 14.65 14.17 5.83
C LEU A 45 14.46 15.69 5.72
N SER A 46 14.05 16.19 4.55
CA SER A 46 13.66 17.59 4.36
C SER A 46 12.33 17.90 5.07
N ALA A 47 11.33 17.03 4.93
CA ALA A 47 10.01 17.19 5.56
C ALA A 47 10.05 16.92 7.08
N PHE A 48 10.85 15.94 7.51
CA PHE A 48 10.98 15.50 8.90
C PHE A 48 12.48 15.48 9.30
N PRO A 49 13.08 16.65 9.57
CA PRO A 49 14.49 16.72 9.97
C PRO A 49 14.76 16.00 11.31
N LYS A 50 15.98 15.51 11.49
CA LYS A 50 16.43 14.80 12.71
C LYS A 50 15.66 13.50 12.97
N SER A 51 15.30 12.79 11.90
CA SER A 51 14.69 11.47 11.95
C SER A 51 15.72 10.38 12.24
N ASP A 52 15.31 9.32 12.93
CA ASP A 52 16.12 8.10 13.10
C ASP A 52 15.83 7.06 12.01
N ILE A 53 16.63 5.99 11.96
CA ILE A 53 16.51 4.92 10.95
C ILE A 53 15.17 4.20 11.04
N LEU A 54 14.66 3.97 12.26
CA LEU A 54 13.42 3.22 12.46
C LEU A 54 12.22 4.02 11.92
N HIS A 55 12.21 5.33 12.19
CA HIS A 55 11.19 6.23 11.68
C HIS A 55 11.24 6.32 10.15
N LEU A 56 12.43 6.46 9.56
CA LEU A 56 12.59 6.45 8.11
C LEU A 56 12.11 5.13 7.49
N ALA A 57 12.48 3.98 8.07
CA ALA A 57 12.04 2.66 7.62
C ALA A 57 10.51 2.50 7.65
N GLN A 58 9.86 3.00 8.71
CA GLN A 58 8.39 3.01 8.82
C GLN A 58 7.74 3.91 7.75
N MET A 59 8.24 5.13 7.56
CA MET A 59 7.71 6.04 6.54
C MET A 59 7.92 5.54 5.11
N MET A 60 9.05 4.87 4.88
CA MET A 60 9.44 4.35 3.57
C MET A 60 8.94 2.92 3.31
N GLY A 61 8.43 2.21 4.31
CA GLY A 61 7.89 0.86 4.15
C GLY A 61 8.93 -0.18 3.72
N ILE A 62 10.21 0.01 4.08
CA ILE A 62 11.30 -0.92 3.78
C ILE A 62 12.13 -1.22 5.03
N VAL A 63 12.85 -2.32 5.00
CA VAL A 63 13.71 -2.81 6.09
C VAL A 63 14.85 -1.84 6.43
N THR A 64 15.22 -1.78 7.71
CA THR A 64 16.14 -0.77 8.26
C THR A 64 17.54 -0.81 7.64
N HIS A 65 18.07 -1.99 7.29
CA HIS A 65 19.41 -2.09 6.73
C HIS A 65 19.52 -1.48 5.32
N LEU A 66 18.42 -1.45 4.55
CA LEU A 66 18.40 -0.74 3.27
C LEU A 66 18.46 0.77 3.48
N ILE A 67 17.77 1.29 4.48
CA ILE A 67 17.85 2.70 4.88
C ILE A 67 19.27 3.04 5.35
N GLU A 68 19.90 2.18 6.16
CA GLU A 68 21.29 2.36 6.61
C GLU A 68 22.26 2.46 5.44
N ASN A 69 22.12 1.60 4.43
CA ASN A 69 22.95 1.62 3.23
C ASN A 69 22.81 2.96 2.47
N VAL A 70 21.57 3.43 2.26
CA VAL A 70 21.31 4.71 1.59
C VAL A 70 21.87 5.87 2.37
N LEU A 71 21.64 5.90 3.69
CA LEU A 71 22.18 6.95 4.56
C LEU A 71 23.70 6.95 4.55
N ALA A 72 24.35 5.78 4.53
CA ALA A 72 25.81 5.69 4.42
C ALA A 72 26.32 6.32 3.12
N ASP A 73 25.65 6.07 2.00
CA ASP A 73 26.04 6.65 0.70
C ASP A 73 25.75 8.15 0.61
N LEU A 74 24.60 8.62 1.11
CA LEU A 74 24.28 10.05 1.19
C LEU A 74 25.24 10.80 2.11
N ARG A 75 25.73 10.17 3.18
CA ARG A 75 26.79 10.71 4.05
C ARG A 75 28.14 10.84 3.33
N LYS A 76 28.54 9.82 2.56
CA LYS A 76 29.77 9.91 1.72
C LYS A 76 29.68 11.06 0.72
N LYS A 77 28.48 11.37 0.22
CA LYS A 77 28.19 12.51 -0.67
C LYS A 77 28.04 13.85 0.06
N ALA A 78 28.24 13.90 1.39
CA ALA A 78 28.04 15.09 2.23
C ALA A 78 26.63 15.70 2.16
N LEU A 79 25.61 14.90 1.84
CA LEU A 79 24.20 15.34 1.77
C LEU A 79 23.45 15.17 3.08
N VAL A 80 23.92 14.26 3.94
CA VAL A 80 23.30 13.94 5.23
C VAL A 80 24.32 14.07 6.35
N GLU A 81 23.89 14.68 7.44
CA GLU A 81 24.64 14.86 8.69
C GLU A 81 24.08 13.97 9.79
N VAL A 82 24.95 13.59 10.73
CA VAL A 82 24.59 12.77 11.88
C VAL A 82 24.57 13.62 13.15
N TYR A 83 23.45 13.55 13.85
CA TYR A 83 23.21 14.19 15.13
C TYR A 83 23.13 13.11 16.20
N GLN A 84 24.13 13.07 17.07
CA GLN A 84 24.07 12.28 18.31
C GLN A 84 23.67 13.21 19.45
N PRO A 85 22.65 12.88 20.27
CA PRO A 85 22.45 13.59 21.52
C PRO A 85 23.68 13.39 22.41
N SER A 86 24.10 14.47 23.08
CA SER A 86 25.34 14.58 23.83
C SER A 86 25.53 13.46 24.89
N SER A 87 26.57 12.66 24.70
CA SER A 87 27.51 12.15 25.71
C SER A 87 26.99 11.87 27.13
N GLN A 88 26.07 10.93 27.33
CA GLN A 88 25.92 10.27 28.64
C GLN A 88 25.78 8.74 28.61
N SER A 89 25.76 8.09 27.44
CA SER A 89 25.91 6.63 27.39
C SER A 89 26.60 6.21 26.10
N LEU A 90 27.93 6.25 26.09
CA LEU A 90 28.76 5.71 25.00
C LEU A 90 29.01 4.19 25.17
N PHE A 91 28.41 3.57 26.19
CA PHE A 91 28.69 2.19 26.59
C PHE A 91 27.47 1.26 26.62
N SER A 92 26.32 1.69 26.10
CA SER A 92 25.15 0.81 25.97
C SER A 92 24.78 0.56 24.51
N GLU A 93 24.40 -0.68 24.16
CA GLU A 93 23.84 -1.01 22.83
C GLU A 93 22.63 -0.13 22.47
N SER A 94 21.97 0.42 23.48
CA SER A 94 20.89 1.41 23.36
C SER A 94 21.33 2.80 22.88
N ALA A 95 22.63 3.09 22.73
CA ALA A 95 23.11 4.36 22.16
C ALA A 95 22.86 4.48 20.65
N LYS A 96 22.79 3.34 19.92
CA LYS A 96 22.36 3.32 18.51
C LYS A 96 20.90 3.76 18.35
N SER A 97 20.09 3.63 19.40
CA SER A 97 18.67 4.03 19.44
C SER A 97 18.42 5.54 19.35
N HIS A 98 19.47 6.37 19.36
CA HIS A 98 19.33 7.82 19.41
C HIS A 98 20.06 8.57 18.29
N VAL A 99 20.64 7.86 17.32
CA VAL A 99 21.28 8.50 16.16
C VAL A 99 20.20 9.10 15.27
N ARG A 100 20.30 10.42 15.05
CA ARG A 100 19.38 11.17 14.20
C ARG A 100 20.11 11.69 12.98
N TYR A 101 19.38 11.78 11.87
CA TYR A 101 19.89 12.22 10.58
C TYR A 101 19.16 13.48 10.15
N ALA A 102 19.87 14.45 9.61
CA ALA A 102 19.28 15.60 8.94
C ALA A 102 20.07 15.93 7.68
N LEU A 103 19.48 16.73 6.80
CA LEU A 103 20.16 17.18 5.58
C LEU A 103 21.21 18.24 5.92
N SER A 104 22.35 18.20 5.21
CA SER A 104 23.23 19.36 5.09
C SER A 104 22.58 20.43 4.21
N GLU A 105 23.20 21.60 4.08
CA GLU A 105 22.75 22.63 3.13
C GLU A 105 22.69 22.09 1.68
N GLN A 106 23.71 21.34 1.27
CA GLN A 106 23.73 20.69 -0.04
C GLN A 106 22.65 19.60 -0.16
N GLY A 107 22.39 18.86 0.92
CA GLY A 107 21.30 17.89 0.99
C GLY A 107 19.93 18.56 0.80
N MET A 108 19.71 19.72 1.42
CA MET A 108 18.47 20.48 1.28
C MET A 108 18.26 20.92 -0.17
N TYR A 109 19.30 21.44 -0.83
CA TYR A 109 19.23 21.78 -2.25
C TYR A 109 18.89 20.56 -3.13
N GLN A 110 19.49 19.39 -2.85
CA GLN A 110 19.17 18.16 -3.60
C GLN A 110 17.72 17.69 -3.34
N ALA A 111 17.21 17.84 -2.12
CA ALA A 111 15.81 17.55 -1.80
C ALA A 111 14.86 18.47 -2.60
N ASP A 112 15.15 19.76 -2.69
CA ASP A 112 14.37 20.71 -3.51
C ASP A 112 14.39 20.32 -5.00
N VAL A 113 15.55 19.93 -5.53
CA VAL A 113 15.67 19.42 -6.90
C VAL A 113 14.86 18.13 -7.09
N ALA A 114 14.85 17.25 -6.10
CA ALA A 114 14.06 16.03 -6.14
C ALA A 114 12.55 16.32 -6.11
N PHE A 115 12.09 17.25 -5.28
CA PHE A 115 10.67 17.66 -5.23
C PHE A 115 10.19 18.32 -6.53
N LYS A 116 11.09 18.99 -7.28
CA LYS A 116 10.76 19.52 -8.62
C LYS A 116 10.50 18.44 -9.66
N LYS A 117 11.06 17.24 -9.50
CA LYS A 117 10.82 16.10 -10.41
C LYS A 117 9.48 15.44 -10.13
N ASP A 118 9.17 15.28 -8.85
CA ASP A 118 7.91 14.72 -8.38
C ASP A 118 7.65 15.16 -6.93
N ALA A 119 6.38 15.41 -6.58
CA ALA A 119 5.99 15.82 -5.23
C ALA A 119 5.78 14.64 -4.28
N TYR A 120 6.09 13.39 -4.71
CA TYR A 120 5.77 12.21 -3.93
C TYR A 120 6.65 12.09 -2.69
N ILE A 121 6.00 11.86 -1.55
CA ILE A 121 6.60 11.53 -0.27
C ILE A 121 5.72 10.46 0.39
N GLY A 122 6.33 9.35 0.79
CA GLY A 122 5.61 8.18 1.29
C GLY A 122 6.47 6.92 1.22
N PRO A 123 5.85 5.73 1.24
CA PRO A 123 6.54 4.46 1.09
C PRO A 123 7.29 4.35 -0.24
N VAL A 124 8.32 3.52 -0.29
CA VAL A 124 9.05 3.20 -1.52
C VAL A 124 8.05 2.66 -2.56
N PRO A 125 8.02 3.24 -3.78
CA PRO A 125 7.08 2.80 -4.80
C PRO A 125 7.41 1.39 -5.30
N VAL A 126 6.39 0.63 -5.67
CA VAL A 126 6.55 -0.70 -6.27
C VAL A 126 6.77 -0.56 -7.77
N ALA A 127 7.69 -1.33 -8.36
CA ALA A 127 7.88 -1.34 -9.80
C ALA A 127 6.61 -1.79 -10.55
N LEU A 128 6.28 -1.14 -11.67
CA LEU A 128 5.08 -1.46 -12.44
C LEU A 128 5.01 -2.94 -12.87
N SER A 129 6.14 -3.55 -13.24
CA SER A 129 6.21 -4.98 -13.58
C SER A 129 5.79 -5.87 -12.40
N VAL A 130 6.30 -5.60 -11.19
CA VAL A 130 5.96 -6.33 -9.97
C VAL A 130 4.48 -6.18 -9.64
N TYR A 131 3.93 -4.97 -9.78
CA TYR A 131 2.51 -4.76 -9.53
C TYR A 131 1.62 -5.47 -10.58
N ASN A 132 2.03 -5.50 -11.84
CA ASN A 132 1.30 -6.24 -12.88
C ASN A 132 1.22 -7.74 -12.55
N GLU A 133 2.33 -8.36 -12.14
CA GLU A 133 2.33 -9.76 -11.70
C GLU A 133 1.39 -9.99 -10.51
N MET A 134 1.32 -9.03 -9.59
CA MET A 134 0.41 -9.10 -8.45
C MET A 134 -1.06 -9.01 -8.88
N VAL A 135 -1.38 -8.13 -9.83
CA VAL A 135 -2.73 -8.00 -10.39
C VAL A 135 -3.17 -9.29 -11.07
N GLU A 136 -2.29 -9.93 -11.84
CA GLU A 136 -2.57 -11.21 -12.51
C GLU A 136 -2.85 -12.34 -11.51
N LYS A 137 -2.09 -12.40 -10.41
CA LYS A 137 -2.31 -13.41 -9.36
C LYS A 137 -3.66 -13.22 -8.65
N GLN A 138 -4.16 -11.99 -8.58
CA GLN A 138 -5.42 -11.63 -7.93
C GLN A 138 -6.66 -11.79 -8.83
N ASP A 139 -6.58 -12.64 -9.86
CA ASP A 139 -7.72 -12.94 -10.75
C ASP A 139 -8.85 -13.63 -9.97
N LEU A 140 -10.02 -13.01 -9.99
CA LEU A 140 -11.25 -13.48 -9.34
C LEU A 140 -11.65 -14.90 -9.76
N ARG A 141 -11.19 -15.38 -10.93
CA ARG A 141 -11.45 -16.74 -11.41
C ARG A 141 -10.77 -17.82 -10.57
N ALA A 142 -9.79 -17.47 -9.73
CA ALA A 142 -9.15 -18.40 -8.82
C ALA A 142 -10.14 -18.97 -7.78
N GLN A 143 -11.16 -18.20 -7.40
CA GLN A 143 -12.18 -18.61 -6.44
C GLN A 143 -13.57 -18.24 -6.93
N LEU A 144 -14.28 -19.24 -7.49
CA LEU A 144 -15.63 -19.06 -8.00
C LEU A 144 -16.62 -18.71 -6.87
N ILE A 145 -17.40 -17.66 -7.11
CA ILE A 145 -18.51 -17.26 -6.25
C ILE A 145 -19.63 -18.29 -6.38
N ARG A 146 -20.20 -18.67 -5.24
CA ARG A 146 -21.36 -19.57 -5.17
C ARG A 146 -22.65 -18.77 -5.00
N ARG A 147 -23.77 -19.41 -5.29
CA ARG A 147 -25.09 -18.80 -5.14
C ARG A 147 -25.35 -18.19 -3.76
N PRO A 148 -25.00 -18.84 -2.62
CA PRO A 148 -25.17 -18.26 -1.29
C PRO A 148 -24.42 -16.94 -1.10
N ASP A 149 -23.27 -16.76 -1.73
CA ASP A 149 -22.47 -15.54 -1.61
C ASP A 149 -23.17 -14.35 -2.28
N VAL A 150 -23.78 -14.58 -3.44
CA VAL A 150 -24.59 -13.58 -4.18
C VAL A 150 -25.90 -13.28 -3.43
N GLU A 151 -26.56 -14.30 -2.89
CA GLU A 151 -27.77 -14.15 -2.07
C GLU A 151 -27.51 -13.29 -0.83
N ARG A 152 -26.41 -13.58 -0.12
CA ARG A 152 -25.96 -12.80 1.03
C ARG A 152 -25.64 -11.35 0.65
N ALA A 153 -24.87 -11.17 -0.42
CA ALA A 153 -24.44 -9.86 -0.90
C ALA A 153 -25.63 -8.95 -1.28
N LEU A 154 -26.73 -9.53 -1.78
CA LEU A 154 -27.93 -8.82 -2.23
C LEU A 154 -29.10 -8.89 -1.22
N SER A 155 -28.85 -9.35 0.01
CA SER A 155 -29.91 -9.60 1.02
C SER A 155 -30.75 -8.35 1.36
N ASP A 156 -30.18 -7.15 1.22
CA ASP A 156 -30.85 -5.87 1.45
C ASP A 156 -31.30 -5.17 0.15
N VAL A 157 -31.13 -5.83 -1.01
CA VAL A 157 -31.55 -5.31 -2.31
C VAL A 157 -32.96 -5.83 -2.63
N TYR A 158 -33.94 -4.92 -2.56
CA TYR A 158 -35.33 -5.26 -2.84
C TYR A 158 -35.49 -5.84 -4.27
N GLY A 159 -36.10 -7.04 -4.37
CA GLY A 159 -36.36 -7.70 -5.64
C GLY A 159 -35.13 -8.28 -6.34
N ALA A 160 -34.00 -8.45 -5.64
CA ALA A 160 -32.78 -9.03 -6.21
C ALA A 160 -32.86 -10.54 -6.54
N SER A 161 -33.92 -11.23 -6.10
CA SER A 161 -34.11 -12.66 -6.36
C SER A 161 -34.01 -13.03 -7.85
N ARG A 162 -34.52 -12.14 -8.73
CA ARG A 162 -34.44 -12.28 -10.20
C ARG A 162 -33.03 -12.04 -10.77
N LEU A 163 -32.17 -11.33 -10.05
CA LEU A 163 -30.83 -10.96 -10.49
C LEU A 163 -29.80 -12.05 -10.17
N ILE A 164 -30.01 -12.83 -9.11
CA ILE A 164 -29.08 -13.88 -8.65
C ILE A 164 -28.69 -14.86 -9.77
N PRO A 165 -29.62 -15.42 -10.59
CA PRO A 165 -29.27 -16.39 -11.63
C PRO A 165 -28.42 -15.79 -12.75
N VAL A 166 -28.46 -14.46 -12.93
CA VAL A 166 -27.71 -13.74 -13.97
C VAL A 166 -26.37 -13.25 -13.43
N LEU A 167 -26.36 -12.69 -12.22
CA LEU A 167 -25.18 -12.08 -11.64
C LEU A 167 -24.11 -13.10 -11.27
N GLY A 168 -24.47 -14.27 -10.72
CA GLY A 168 -23.50 -15.30 -10.35
C GLY A 168 -22.59 -15.70 -11.52
N PRO A 169 -23.15 -16.20 -12.64
CA PRO A 169 -22.36 -16.53 -13.84
C PRO A 169 -21.61 -15.33 -14.43
N ALA A 170 -22.22 -14.13 -14.40
CA ALA A 170 -21.59 -12.94 -14.94
C ALA A 170 -20.34 -12.53 -14.15
N ILE A 171 -20.39 -12.59 -12.81
CA ILE A 171 -19.22 -12.28 -11.98
C ILE A 171 -18.13 -13.32 -12.17
N ASN A 172 -18.49 -14.62 -12.15
CA ASN A 172 -17.54 -15.71 -12.37
C ASN A 172 -16.91 -15.71 -13.77
N SER A 173 -17.50 -15.00 -14.75
CA SER A 173 -16.87 -14.82 -16.07
C SER A 173 -15.60 -13.96 -16.01
N GLY A 174 -15.41 -13.16 -14.96
CA GLY A 174 -14.29 -12.20 -14.86
C GLY A 174 -14.32 -11.11 -15.94
N ARG A 175 -15.45 -10.92 -16.62
CA ARG A 175 -15.64 -9.92 -17.69
C ARG A 175 -16.33 -8.69 -17.13
N ALA A 176 -16.18 -7.58 -17.84
CA ALA A 176 -16.89 -6.34 -17.51
C ALA A 176 -18.41 -6.56 -17.47
N LEU A 177 -19.03 -6.17 -16.36
CA LEU A 177 -20.49 -6.16 -16.16
C LEU A 177 -21.00 -4.73 -16.28
N LEU A 178 -21.98 -4.50 -17.17
CA LEU A 178 -22.65 -3.21 -17.30
C LEU A 178 -24.08 -3.28 -16.74
N LEU A 179 -24.34 -2.53 -15.68
CA LEU A 179 -25.70 -2.34 -15.16
C LEU A 179 -26.34 -1.12 -15.83
N TYR A 180 -27.46 -1.32 -16.55
CA TYR A 180 -28.16 -0.27 -17.28
C TYR A 180 -29.60 -0.06 -16.76
N GLY A 181 -30.15 1.14 -17.01
CA GLY A 181 -31.51 1.52 -16.60
C GLY A 181 -31.62 2.98 -16.16
N HIS A 182 -32.85 3.48 -16.01
CA HIS A 182 -33.17 4.86 -15.62
C HIS A 182 -32.44 5.31 -14.34
N ALA A 183 -32.21 6.62 -14.17
CA ALA A 183 -31.67 7.17 -12.93
C ALA A 183 -32.58 6.80 -11.74
N GLY A 184 -32.00 6.59 -10.56
CA GLY A 184 -32.75 6.22 -9.35
C GLY A 184 -33.11 4.73 -9.21
N THR A 185 -32.80 3.87 -10.18
CA THR A 185 -33.10 2.41 -10.10
C THR A 185 -32.12 1.59 -9.25
N GLY A 186 -31.25 2.24 -8.47
CA GLY A 186 -30.33 1.54 -7.56
C GLY A 186 -29.15 0.83 -8.22
N LYS A 187 -28.79 1.13 -9.48
CA LYS A 187 -27.64 0.49 -10.18
C LYS A 187 -26.33 0.58 -9.40
N SER A 188 -25.97 1.77 -8.90
CA SER A 188 -24.76 1.96 -8.08
C SER A 188 -24.85 1.20 -6.76
N PHE A 189 -26.04 1.12 -6.18
CA PHE A 189 -26.29 0.35 -4.96
C PHE A 189 -26.10 -1.16 -5.18
N VAL A 190 -26.67 -1.70 -6.26
CA VAL A 190 -26.47 -3.09 -6.67
C VAL A 190 -25.01 -3.39 -6.99
N ALA A 191 -24.32 -2.49 -7.72
CA ALA A 191 -22.90 -2.64 -8.04
C ALA A 191 -22.03 -2.73 -6.79
N ALA A 192 -22.24 -1.85 -5.82
CA ALA A 192 -21.50 -1.87 -4.55
C ALA A 192 -21.78 -3.16 -3.76
N ARG A 193 -23.02 -3.64 -3.75
CA ARG A 193 -23.41 -4.88 -3.07
C ARG A 193 -22.81 -6.13 -3.72
N ILE A 194 -22.74 -6.19 -5.04
CA ILE A 194 -22.10 -7.29 -5.77
C ILE A 194 -20.63 -7.49 -5.35
N LEU A 195 -19.90 -6.42 -5.01
CA LEU A 195 -18.52 -6.53 -4.54
C LEU A 195 -18.42 -7.36 -3.24
N ASN A 196 -19.43 -7.29 -2.37
CA ASN A 196 -19.47 -8.08 -1.14
C ASN A 196 -19.64 -9.60 -1.40
N ALA A 197 -20.07 -9.99 -2.61
CA ALA A 197 -20.14 -11.40 -3.00
C ALA A 197 -18.75 -11.99 -3.25
N LEU A 198 -17.76 -11.17 -3.59
CA LEU A 198 -16.39 -11.63 -3.86
C LEU A 198 -15.67 -12.08 -2.60
N ASN A 199 -16.06 -11.51 -1.45
CA ASN A 199 -15.49 -11.82 -0.14
C ASN A 199 -13.94 -11.93 -0.15
N THR A 200 -13.29 -10.95 -0.77
CA THR A 200 -11.84 -10.93 -0.86
C THR A 200 -11.32 -9.51 -0.79
N SER A 201 -10.06 -9.38 -0.41
CA SER A 201 -9.29 -8.15 -0.49
C SER A 201 -8.19 -8.28 -1.53
N VAL A 202 -7.74 -7.15 -2.06
CA VAL A 202 -6.65 -7.06 -3.03
C VAL A 202 -5.55 -6.19 -2.46
N TYR A 203 -4.30 -6.56 -2.76
CA TYR A 203 -3.12 -5.77 -2.48
C TYR A 203 -3.02 -4.64 -3.51
N VAL A 204 -3.00 -3.41 -2.99
CA VAL A 204 -2.80 -2.18 -3.76
C VAL A 204 -1.62 -1.45 -3.12
N PRO A 205 -0.54 -1.16 -3.88
CA PRO A 205 0.60 -0.45 -3.34
C PRO A 205 0.27 1.03 -3.11
N HIS A 206 1.00 1.68 -2.20
CA HIS A 206 0.86 3.12 -1.97
C HIS A 206 1.22 3.97 -3.19
N ALA A 207 2.20 3.50 -3.97
CA ALA A 207 2.61 4.12 -5.21
C ALA A 207 3.23 3.08 -6.16
N VAL A 208 3.15 3.36 -7.45
CA VAL A 208 3.74 2.55 -8.51
C VAL A 208 4.75 3.40 -9.28
N LEU A 209 5.97 2.89 -9.44
CA LEU A 209 6.98 3.53 -10.26
C LEU A 209 6.78 3.12 -11.72
N ARG A 210 6.54 4.11 -12.58
CA ARG A 210 6.55 3.91 -14.02
C ARG A 210 7.97 3.62 -14.50
N GLN A 211 8.14 2.55 -15.28
CA GLN A 211 9.38 2.32 -16.01
C GLN A 211 9.54 3.37 -17.12
N ALA A 212 10.69 4.04 -17.18
CA ALA A 212 11.03 4.89 -18.32
C ALA A 212 11.07 4.01 -19.57
N THR A 213 10.26 4.37 -20.57
CA THR A 213 10.16 3.67 -21.85
C THR A 213 11.36 4.00 -22.72
#